data_AF-A0A7X2MTM0-F1
#
_entry.id   AF-A0A7X2MTM0-F1
#
_cell.length_a   1.000
_cell.length_b   1.000
_cell.length_c   1.000
_cell.angle_alpha   90.00
_cell.angle_beta   90.00
_cell.angle_gamma   90.00
#
_symmetry.space_group_name_H-M   'P 1'
#
loop_
_entity.id
_entity.type
_entity.pdbx_description
1 polymer ?
#
loop_
_entity_poly.entity_id
_entity_poly.type
_entity_poly.pdbx_seq_one_letter_code
_entity_poly.pdbx_strand_id
1 'polypeptide(L)'
;DAHSIRESASARNSGFVIGLPHNIGSSTAELKKANAYRNLLQEGIRQLEQVISQHHLQCDWEQVGKYHCQAERGSDRILKEYASQLDLMDEPWQMSDSEELYLKLGTRFYSKGIYTPGCVLVNPAQLIAG
;
A
#
# COMPACT_ATOMS: atom_id res chain seq x y z
N ASP A 1 6.06 25.12 23.74
CA ASP A 1 4.73 24.74 23.28
C ASP A 1 4.68 23.25 23.04
N ALA A 2 3.80 22.54 23.75
CA ALA A 2 3.59 21.12 23.52
C ALA A 2 2.41 20.97 22.54
N HIS A 3 2.73 20.78 21.26
CA HIS A 3 1.74 20.51 20.22
C HIS A 3 0.94 19.25 20.57
N SER A 4 -0.38 19.28 20.36
CA SER A 4 -1.26 18.17 20.71
C SER A 4 -0.91 16.90 19.91
N ILE A 5 -1.26 15.72 20.44
CA ILE A 5 -1.03 14.42 19.77
C ILE A 5 -1.59 14.40 18.33
N ARG A 6 -2.68 15.14 18.09
CA ARG A 6 -3.38 15.26 16.80
C ARG A 6 -2.70 16.21 15.80
N GLU A 7 -1.69 16.98 16.23
CA GLU A 7 -0.94 17.91 15.35
C GLU A 7 0.38 17.30 14.84
N SER A 8 0.75 16.13 15.35
CA SER A 8 1.97 15.43 14.95
C SER A 8 1.91 14.93 13.49
N ALA A 9 3.08 14.63 12.91
CA ALA A 9 3.16 14.06 11.57
C ALA A 9 2.40 12.72 11.45
N SER A 10 2.34 11.93 12.54
CA SER A 10 1.62 10.66 12.60
C SER A 10 0.10 10.82 12.50
N ALA A 11 -0.45 11.98 12.89
CA ALA A 11 -1.88 12.26 12.80
C ALA A 11 -2.29 12.97 11.49
N ARG A 12 -1.33 13.45 10.69
CA ARG A 12 -1.57 14.29 9.49
C ARG A 12 -1.01 13.69 8.20
N ASN A 13 -0.74 12.38 8.17
CA ASN A 13 -0.40 11.68 6.93
C ASN A 13 -1.67 11.28 6.15
N SER A 14 -1.50 10.68 4.98
CA SER A 14 -2.62 10.30 4.10
C SER A 14 -3.35 9.01 4.50
N GLY A 15 -2.92 8.33 5.57
CA GLY A 15 -3.61 7.13 6.08
C GLY A 15 -3.31 5.83 5.34
N PHE A 16 -2.31 5.78 4.44
CA PHE A 16 -1.95 4.54 3.75
C PHE A 16 -1.01 3.69 4.60
N VAL A 17 -1.47 2.52 5.03
CA VAL A 17 -0.61 1.50 5.65
C VAL A 17 -0.23 0.48 4.58
N ILE A 18 1.00 0.64 4.05
CA ILE A 18 1.48 -0.10 2.89
C ILE A 18 2.38 -1.25 3.36
N GLY A 19 1.97 -2.49 3.07
CA GLY A 19 2.71 -3.71 3.43
C GLY A 19 3.87 -4.07 2.48
N LEU A 20 4.10 -3.29 1.44
CA LEU A 20 5.08 -3.59 0.38
C LEU A 20 6.13 -2.49 0.18
N PRO A 21 7.39 -2.87 -0.09
CA PRO A 21 8.39 -1.92 -0.53
C PRO A 21 7.97 -1.22 -1.85
N HIS A 22 8.28 0.06 -1.98
CA HIS A 22 8.00 0.84 -3.19
C HIS A 22 8.93 0.52 -4.36
N ASN A 23 10.17 0.11 -4.07
CA ASN A 23 11.15 -0.31 -5.06
C ASN A 23 11.66 -1.70 -4.67
N ILE A 24 11.40 -2.69 -5.53
CA ILE A 24 11.96 -4.02 -5.37
C ILE A 24 13.12 -4.11 -6.37
N GLY A 25 14.34 -4.35 -5.90
CA GLY A 25 15.45 -4.62 -6.80
C GLY A 25 15.40 -6.06 -7.32
N SER A 26 16.12 -6.35 -8.40
CA SER A 26 16.07 -7.66 -9.05
C SER A 26 17.22 -8.60 -8.68
N SER A 27 18.27 -8.13 -8.00
CA SER A 27 19.35 -9.01 -7.54
C SER A 27 18.93 -9.82 -6.30
N THR A 28 19.55 -10.98 -6.07
CA THR A 28 19.27 -11.82 -4.88
C THR A 28 19.45 -11.07 -3.56
N ALA A 29 20.44 -10.17 -3.47
CA ALA A 29 20.67 -9.36 -2.27
C ALA A 29 19.54 -8.34 -2.06
N GLU A 30 19.07 -7.71 -3.15
CA GLU A 30 17.95 -6.78 -3.10
C GLU A 30 16.64 -7.47 -2.78
N LEU A 31 16.38 -8.66 -3.34
CA LEU A 31 15.19 -9.47 -3.02
C LEU A 31 15.19 -9.90 -1.54
N LYS A 32 16.34 -10.33 -0.99
CA LYS A 32 16.43 -10.64 0.45
C LYS A 32 16.13 -9.41 1.31
N LYS A 33 16.65 -8.25 0.94
CA LYS A 33 16.38 -6.99 1.64
C LYS A 33 14.90 -6.59 1.52
N ALA A 34 14.32 -6.74 0.34
CA ALA A 34 12.91 -6.46 0.08
C ALA A 34 12.00 -7.37 0.91
N ASN A 35 12.30 -8.67 0.99
CA ASN A 35 11.57 -9.62 1.81
C ASN A 35 11.69 -9.32 3.31
N ALA A 36 12.90 -9.01 3.80
CA ALA A 36 13.08 -8.62 5.19
C ALA A 36 12.27 -7.35 5.54
N TYR A 37 12.29 -6.36 4.66
CA TYR A 37 11.54 -5.12 4.85
C TYR A 37 10.03 -5.34 4.78
N ARG A 38 9.54 -6.14 3.83
CA ARG A 38 8.15 -6.58 3.72
C ARG A 38 7.68 -7.25 5.01
N ASN A 39 8.44 -8.20 5.55
CA ASN A 39 8.08 -8.91 6.77
C ASN A 39 7.93 -7.94 7.96
N LEU A 40 8.80 -6.93 8.05
CA LEU A 40 8.70 -5.88 9.06
C LEU A 40 7.42 -5.05 8.90
N LEU A 41 7.09 -4.65 7.66
CA LEU A 41 5.87 -3.86 7.38
C LEU A 41 4.60 -4.66 7.70
N GLN A 42 4.55 -5.93 7.28
CA GLN A 42 3.41 -6.82 7.55
C GLN A 42 3.23 -7.10 9.03
N GLU A 43 4.32 -7.28 9.78
CA GLU A 43 4.24 -7.43 11.23
C GLU A 43 3.75 -6.15 11.92
N GLY A 44 4.16 -4.97 11.43
CA GLY A 44 3.62 -3.69 11.89
C GLY A 44 2.12 -3.56 11.65
N ILE A 45 1.64 -3.95 10.47
CA ILE A 45 0.20 -4.00 10.16
C ILE A 45 -0.53 -4.94 11.12
N ARG A 46 -0.01 -6.16 11.32
CA ARG A 46 -0.60 -7.15 12.22
C ARG A 46 -0.71 -6.64 13.65
N GLN A 47 0.32 -5.95 14.15
CA GLN A 47 0.30 -5.35 15.48
C GLN A 47 -0.73 -4.22 15.60
N LEU A 48 -0.84 -3.37 14.57
CA LEU A 48 -1.87 -2.32 14.54
C LEU A 48 -3.28 -2.92 14.57
N GLU A 49 -3.55 -3.95 13.76
CA GLU A 49 -4.84 -4.66 13.77
C GLU A 49 -5.15 -5.26 15.14
N GLN A 50 -4.13 -5.82 15.80
CA GLN A 50 -4.28 -6.37 17.14
C GLN A 50 -4.63 -5.27 18.16
N VAL A 51 -3.96 -4.11 18.13
CA VAL A 51 -4.26 -2.99 19.03
C VAL A 51 -5.65 -2.42 18.76
N ILE A 52 -6.01 -2.22 17.49
CA ILE A 52 -7.33 -1.71 17.08
C ILE A 52 -8.44 -2.62 17.58
N SER A 53 -8.30 -3.93 17.37
CA SER A 53 -9.30 -4.91 17.79
C SER A 53 -9.38 -5.05 19.31
N GLN A 54 -8.23 -5.07 20.02
CA GLN A 54 -8.17 -5.18 21.48
C GLN A 54 -8.81 -3.99 22.20
N HIS A 55 -8.69 -2.79 21.64
CA HIS A 55 -9.19 -1.56 22.26
C HIS A 55 -10.46 -1.00 21.59
N HIS A 56 -10.98 -1.70 20.59
CA HIS A 56 -12.15 -1.30 19.80
C HIS A 56 -12.03 0.10 19.17
N LEU A 57 -10.83 0.46 18.72
CA LEU A 57 -10.54 1.79 18.20
C LEU A 57 -11.36 2.07 16.94
N GLN A 58 -12.05 3.20 16.91
CA GLN A 58 -12.82 3.66 15.76
C GLN A 58 -11.93 4.56 14.91
N CYS A 59 -11.22 3.96 13.95
CA CYS A 59 -10.21 4.64 13.13
C CYS A 59 -10.36 4.39 11.62
N ASP A 60 -11.53 3.98 11.16
CA ASP A 60 -11.82 3.73 9.74
C ASP A 60 -10.80 2.78 9.08
N TRP A 61 -10.45 1.67 9.75
CA TRP A 61 -9.50 0.67 9.25
C TRP A 61 -10.10 -0.18 8.13
N GLU A 62 -9.68 0.04 6.89
CA GLU A 62 -10.22 -0.62 5.71
C GLU A 62 -9.13 -1.27 4.83
N GLN A 63 -9.24 -2.59 4.60
CA GLN A 63 -8.39 -3.33 3.67
C GLN A 63 -8.86 -3.14 2.22
N VAL A 64 -8.50 -2.01 1.61
CA VAL A 64 -8.95 -1.63 0.26
C VAL A 64 -7.92 -1.91 -0.84
N GLY A 65 -6.69 -2.25 -0.47
CA GLY A 65 -5.59 -2.46 -1.41
C GLY A 65 -5.09 -1.18 -2.05
N LYS A 66 -4.25 -1.33 -3.08
CA LYS A 66 -3.56 -0.23 -3.76
C LYS A 66 -3.50 -0.50 -5.25
N TYR A 67 -3.71 0.55 -6.04
CA TYR A 67 -3.45 0.55 -7.48
C TYR A 67 -2.14 1.30 -7.78
N HIS A 68 -1.22 0.65 -8.47
CA HIS A 68 -0.06 1.27 -9.09
C HIS A 68 -0.33 1.44 -10.59
N CYS A 69 -0.65 2.66 -11.02
CA CYS A 69 -1.16 2.93 -12.36
C CYS A 69 -0.13 3.62 -13.26
N GLN A 70 -0.17 3.27 -14.54
CA GLN A 70 0.51 3.95 -15.63
C GLN A 70 -0.48 4.90 -16.33
N ALA A 71 -0.08 6.16 -16.50
CA ALA A 71 -0.86 7.15 -17.25
C ALA A 71 -0.52 7.16 -18.75
N GLU A 72 0.77 7.09 -19.07
CA GLU A 72 1.25 7.15 -20.45
C GLU A 72 0.84 5.93 -21.25
N ARG A 73 0.50 6.14 -22.54
CA ARG A 73 0.25 5.07 -23.50
C ARG A 73 1.57 4.75 -24.20
N GLY A 74 2.07 3.52 -24.09
CA GLY A 74 3.36 3.18 -24.66
C GLY A 74 3.93 1.89 -24.07
N SER A 75 5.20 1.92 -23.68
CA SER A 75 5.89 0.75 -23.15
C SER A 75 5.38 0.38 -21.76
N ASP A 76 4.92 -0.86 -21.60
CA ASP A 76 4.53 -1.44 -20.31
C ASP A 76 5.74 -1.93 -19.49
N ARG A 77 6.98 -1.57 -19.88
CA ARG A 77 8.20 -2.15 -19.30
C ARG A 77 8.24 -2.04 -17.78
N ILE A 78 7.98 -0.85 -17.23
CA ILE A 78 8.02 -0.61 -15.78
C ILE A 78 6.96 -1.43 -15.06
N LEU A 79 5.74 -1.50 -15.62
CA LEU A 79 4.64 -2.25 -15.01
C LEU A 79 4.92 -3.76 -15.04
N LYS A 80 5.50 -4.27 -16.13
CA LYS A 80 5.93 -5.67 -16.25
C LYS A 80 7.08 -6.01 -15.30
N GLU A 81 8.06 -5.12 -15.16
CA GLU A 81 9.14 -5.27 -14.19
C GLU A 81 8.59 -5.34 -12.76
N TYR A 82 7.63 -4.46 -12.42
CA TYR A 82 6.99 -4.48 -11.11
C TYR A 82 6.18 -5.77 -10.88
N ALA A 83 5.42 -6.24 -11.86
CA ALA A 83 4.73 -7.53 -11.79
C ALA A 83 5.69 -8.70 -11.52
N SER A 84 6.80 -8.78 -12.28
CA SER A 84 7.80 -9.83 -12.08
C SER A 84 8.47 -9.76 -10.70
N GLN A 85 8.64 -8.57 -10.15
CA GLN A 85 9.15 -8.40 -8.78
C GLN A 85 8.16 -8.88 -7.72
N LEU A 86 6.86 -8.63 -7.92
CA LEU A 86 5.80 -9.15 -7.06
C LEU A 86 5.75 -10.69 -7.13
N ASP A 87 5.87 -11.27 -8.32
CA ASP A 87 5.95 -12.73 -8.50
C ASP A 87 7.14 -13.33 -7.72
N LEU A 88 8.32 -12.71 -7.79
CA LEU A 88 9.51 -13.15 -7.06
C LEU A 88 9.36 -13.05 -5.53
N MET A 89 8.44 -12.23 -5.05
CA MET A 89 8.12 -12.05 -3.64
C MET A 89 6.90 -12.88 -3.20
N ASP A 90 6.31 -13.67 -4.10
CA ASP A 90 5.06 -14.41 -3.86
C ASP A 90 3.92 -13.49 -3.38
N GLU A 91 3.86 -12.28 -3.96
CA GLU A 91 2.84 -11.29 -3.61
C GLU A 91 1.62 -11.39 -4.52
N PRO A 92 0.39 -11.45 -3.98
CA PRO A 92 -0.80 -11.45 -4.80
C PRO A 92 -0.97 -10.11 -5.52
N TRP A 93 -1.19 -10.18 -6.82
CA TRP A 93 -1.44 -9.00 -7.63
C TRP A 93 -2.39 -9.31 -8.81
N GLN A 94 -3.03 -8.27 -9.33
CA GLN A 94 -3.88 -8.36 -10.51
C GLN A 94 -3.55 -7.23 -11.48
N MET A 95 -3.42 -7.55 -12.77
CA MET A 95 -3.36 -6.54 -13.83
C MET A 95 -4.76 -5.95 -14.04
N SER A 96 -4.84 -4.63 -14.18
CA SER A 96 -6.06 -3.93 -14.56
C SER A 96 -5.86 -3.13 -15.84
N ASP A 97 -6.79 -3.26 -16.77
CA ASP A 97 -6.83 -2.42 -17.97
C ASP A 97 -7.47 -1.05 -17.72
N SER A 98 -7.49 -0.19 -18.74
CA SER A 98 -8.02 1.18 -18.62
C SER A 98 -9.51 1.22 -18.25
N GLU A 99 -10.32 0.27 -18.73
CA GLU A 99 -11.76 0.27 -18.44
C GLU A 99 -12.04 -0.23 -17.04
N GLU A 100 -11.33 -1.30 -16.60
CA GLU A 100 -11.38 -1.78 -15.23
C GLU A 100 -10.95 -0.68 -14.24
N LEU A 101 -9.88 0.07 -14.57
CA LEU A 101 -9.44 1.21 -13.76
C LEU A 101 -10.45 2.35 -13.74
N TYR A 102 -11.11 2.66 -14.86
CA TYR A 102 -12.14 3.70 -14.89
C TYR A 102 -13.31 3.34 -13.96
N LEU A 103 -13.77 2.09 -14.00
CA LEU A 103 -14.85 1.62 -13.12
C LEU A 103 -14.47 1.67 -11.63
N LYS A 104 -13.19 1.49 -11.30
CA LYS A 104 -12.71 1.50 -9.92
C LYS A 104 -12.31 2.89 -9.41
N LEU A 105 -11.67 3.71 -10.24
CA LEU A 105 -11.03 4.96 -9.85
C LEU A 105 -11.79 6.21 -10.33
N GLY A 106 -12.79 6.05 -11.19
CA GLY A 106 -13.62 7.15 -11.69
C GLY A 106 -12.93 8.08 -12.69
N THR A 107 -11.77 7.70 -13.22
CA THR A 107 -11.00 8.52 -14.17
C THR A 107 -10.45 7.70 -15.33
N ARG A 108 -10.48 8.28 -16.55
CA ARG A 108 -9.90 7.70 -17.77
C ARG A 108 -8.43 8.11 -18.01
N PHE A 109 -7.81 8.72 -17.00
CA PHE A 109 -6.43 9.20 -17.06
C PHE A 109 -5.41 8.05 -17.17
N TYR A 110 -5.72 6.88 -16.60
CA TYR A 110 -4.81 5.73 -16.54
C TYR A 110 -5.04 4.74 -17.67
N SER A 111 -3.95 4.24 -18.25
CA SER A 111 -3.96 3.28 -19.36
C SER A 111 -3.94 1.82 -18.88
N LYS A 112 -3.21 1.53 -17.79
CA LYS A 112 -3.11 0.22 -17.12
C LYS A 112 -2.70 0.39 -15.67
N GLY A 113 -2.83 -0.65 -14.86
CA GLY A 113 -2.33 -0.64 -13.49
C GLY A 113 -2.22 -2.03 -12.88
N ILE A 114 -1.53 -2.11 -11.75
CA ILE A 114 -1.44 -3.31 -10.93
C ILE A 114 -2.14 -3.05 -9.61
N TYR A 115 -3.09 -3.93 -9.26
CA TYR A 115 -3.73 -3.96 -7.96
C TYR A 115 -2.98 -4.92 -7.02
N THR A 116 -2.72 -4.48 -5.79
CA THR A 116 -2.21 -5.32 -4.68
C THR A 116 -3.16 -5.20 -3.48
N PRO A 117 -3.66 -6.30 -2.90
CA PRO A 117 -4.72 -6.26 -1.89
C PRO A 117 -4.22 -5.87 -0.48
N GLY A 118 -2.94 -6.10 -0.15
CA GLY A 118 -2.41 -5.96 1.22
C GLY A 118 -2.21 -4.53 1.75
N CYS A 119 -2.88 -3.52 1.19
CA CYS A 119 -2.79 -2.14 1.65
C CYS A 119 -4.05 -1.75 2.40
N VAL A 120 -3.88 -1.04 3.51
CA VAL A 120 -4.96 -0.52 4.34
C VAL A 120 -5.07 0.99 4.20
N LEU A 121 -6.29 1.50 4.22
CA LEU A 121 -6.61 2.89 4.46
C LEU A 121 -7.09 3.04 5.91
N VAL A 122 -6.63 4.08 6.60
CA VAL A 122 -7.00 4.38 7.99
C VAL A 122 -7.16 5.88 8.16
N ASN A 123 -7.96 6.31 9.14
CA ASN A 123 -7.95 7.68 9.62
C ASN A 123 -6.81 7.87 10.65
N PRO A 124 -5.68 8.50 10.28
CA PRO A 124 -4.51 8.56 11.15
C PRO A 124 -4.74 9.40 12.41
N ALA A 125 -5.57 10.45 12.33
CA ALA A 125 -5.88 11.30 13.47
C ALA A 125 -6.74 10.57 14.52
N GLN A 126 -7.60 9.65 14.09
CA GLN A 126 -8.36 8.79 14.99
C GLN A 126 -7.47 7.68 15.57
N LEU A 127 -6.68 6.99 14.73
CA LEU A 127 -5.76 5.94 15.18
C LEU A 127 -4.81 6.41 16.28
N ILE A 128 -4.21 7.59 16.11
CA ILE A 128 -3.23 8.15 17.06
C ILE A 128 -3.90 8.73 18.31
N ALA A 129 -5.20 9.02 18.28
CA ALA A 129 -5.91 9.50 19.44
C ALA A 129 -6.28 8.40 20.44
N GLY A 130 -6.35 7.14 19.99
CA GLY A 130 -6.94 6.04 20.75
C GLY A 130 -8.44 6.08 20.66
#